data_AF-A0AAW7KDQ4-F1
#
_entry.id   AF-A0AAW7KDQ4-F1
#
_cell.length_a   1.000
_cell.length_b   1.000
_cell.length_c   1.000
_cell.angle_alpha   90.00
_cell.angle_beta   90.00
_cell.angle_gamma   90.00
#
_symmetry.space_group_name_H-M   'P 1'
#
loop_
_entity.id
_entity.type
_entity.pdbx_description
1 polymer ?
#
loop_
_entity_poly.entity_id
_entity_poly.type
_entity_poly.pdbx_seq_one_letter_code
_entity_poly.pdbx_strand_id
1 'polypeptide(L)'
;MNQSFQKLLARQQLPLVLTNEDLRKMFQVSDSTLNRLFKTGSFPMCWLEIRGHYLRDEVLEWLEMSNQDEFRENLELLRSL
;
A
#
# COMPACT_ATOMS: atom_id res chain seq x y z
N MET A 1 -25.27 -0.01 7.81
CA MET A 1 -24.06 0.51 8.47
C MET A 1 -23.23 1.23 7.39
N ASN A 2 -22.88 2.49 7.58
CA ASN A 2 -22.37 3.37 6.51
C ASN A 2 -20.96 2.92 6.06
N GLN A 3 -20.73 2.68 4.75
CA GLN A 3 -19.44 2.21 4.23
C GLN A 3 -18.27 3.12 4.62
N SER A 4 -18.53 4.42 4.71
CA SER A 4 -17.55 5.45 5.13
C SER A 4 -17.07 5.23 6.56
N PHE A 5 -17.96 4.79 7.46
CA PHE A 5 -17.64 4.53 8.87
C PHE A 5 -16.77 3.28 9.04
N GLN A 6 -17.02 2.24 8.22
CA GLN A 6 -16.21 1.03 8.21
C GLN A 6 -14.80 1.29 7.67
N LYS A 7 -14.67 2.11 6.61
CA LYS A 7 -13.36 2.58 6.13
C LYS A 7 -12.61 3.35 7.22
N LEU A 8 -13.29 4.24 7.94
CA LEU A 8 -12.69 5.04 9.02
C LEU A 8 -12.18 4.16 10.17
N LEU A 9 -12.96 3.15 10.58
CA LEU A 9 -12.57 2.18 11.60
C LEU A 9 -11.40 1.29 11.16
N ALA A 10 -11.35 0.91 9.87
CA ALA A 10 -10.22 0.17 9.32
C ALA A 10 -8.94 1.03 9.31
N ARG A 11 -9.05 2.33 9.00
CA ARG A 11 -7.93 3.29 9.06
C ARG A 11 -7.39 3.47 10.48
N GLN A 12 -8.27 3.52 11.49
CA GLN A 12 -7.87 3.65 12.90
C GLN A 12 -7.15 2.42 13.46
N GLN A 13 -7.38 1.24 12.89
CA GLN A 13 -6.72 0.00 13.31
C GLN A 13 -5.32 -0.17 12.71
N LEU A 14 -5.00 0.59 11.66
CA LEU A 14 -3.67 0.57 11.06
C LEU A 14 -2.71 1.48 11.84
N PRO A 15 -1.46 1.03 12.07
CA PRO A 15 -0.44 1.87 12.70
C PRO A 15 -0.20 3.13 11.86
N LEU A 16 0.27 4.21 12.50
CA LEU A 16 0.59 5.47 11.82
C LEU A 16 1.61 5.28 10.69
N VAL A 17 2.55 4.36 10.90
CA VAL A 17 3.61 4.01 9.98
C VAL A 17 3.45 2.54 9.62
N LEU A 18 3.36 2.26 8.33
CA LEU A 18 3.31 0.91 7.78
C LEU A 18 4.72 0.45 7.44
N THR A 19 5.07 -0.75 7.90
CA THR A 19 6.32 -1.42 7.53
C THR A 19 6.14 -2.23 6.25
N ASN A 20 7.25 -2.69 5.65
CA ASN A 20 7.20 -3.68 4.56
C ASN A 20 6.37 -4.91 4.90
N GLU A 21 6.41 -5.38 6.16
CA GLU A 21 5.62 -6.53 6.60
C GLU A 21 4.12 -6.21 6.58
N ASP A 22 3.74 -5.03 7.06
CA ASP A 22 2.35 -4.57 7.03
C ASP A 22 1.85 -4.46 5.60
N LEU A 23 2.63 -3.83 4.71
CA LEU A 23 2.29 -3.70 3.29
C LEU A 23 2.13 -5.06 2.60
N ARG A 24 3.01 -6.03 2.91
CA ARG A 24 2.86 -7.40 2.39
C ARG A 24 1.58 -8.05 2.82
N LYS A 25 1.20 -7.93 4.10
CA LYS A 25 -0.05 -8.48 4.63
C LYS A 25 -1.26 -7.77 4.02
N MET A 26 -1.20 -6.44 3.92
CA MET A 26 -2.27 -5.61 3.34
C MET A 26 -2.51 -5.94 1.87
N PHE A 27 -1.46 -6.07 1.07
CA PHE A 27 -1.57 -6.35 -0.37
C PHE A 27 -1.64 -7.85 -0.68
N GLN A 28 -1.33 -8.72 0.28
CA GLN A 28 -1.22 -10.16 0.12
C GLN A 28 -0.22 -10.56 -0.97
N VAL A 29 0.98 -9.97 -0.92
CA VAL A 29 2.05 -10.15 -1.90
C VAL A 29 3.36 -10.64 -1.26
N SER A 30 4.27 -11.15 -2.10
CA SER A 30 5.63 -11.52 -1.69
C SER A 30 6.53 -10.28 -1.54
N ASP A 31 7.69 -10.44 -0.88
CA ASP A 31 8.71 -9.38 -0.82
C ASP A 31 9.21 -8.98 -2.21
N SER A 32 9.30 -9.93 -3.14
CA SER A 32 9.77 -9.68 -4.50
C SER A 32 8.81 -8.77 -5.27
N THR A 33 7.50 -9.00 -5.16
CA THR A 33 6.45 -8.16 -5.74
C THR A 33 6.48 -6.76 -5.12
N LEU A 34 6.62 -6.66 -3.79
CA LEU A 34 6.69 -5.37 -3.10
C LEU A 34 7.94 -4.57 -3.51
N ASN A 35 9.11 -5.22 -3.61
CA ASN A 35 10.33 -4.59 -4.07
C ASN A 35 10.25 -4.10 -5.52
N ARG A 36 9.44 -4.75 -6.37
CA ARG A 36 9.18 -4.27 -7.73
C ARG A 36 8.25 -3.07 -7.71
N LEU A 37 7.21 -3.08 -6.86
CA LEU A 37 6.33 -1.93 -6.66
C LEU A 37 7.11 -0.69 -6.21
N PHE A 38 8.07 -0.82 -5.30
CA PHE A 38 8.93 0.31 -4.89
C PHE A 38 9.79 0.88 -6.03
N LYS A 39 10.01 0.11 -7.10
CA LYS A 39 10.78 0.55 -8.27
C LYS A 39 9.93 1.21 -9.35
N THR A 40 8.60 1.15 -9.27
CA THR A 40 7.73 1.78 -10.29
C THR A 40 7.72 3.31 -10.18
N GLY A 41 8.30 3.89 -9.12
CA GLY A 41 8.45 5.34 -8.92
C GLY A 41 7.16 6.07 -8.58
N SER A 42 6.01 5.40 -8.66
CA SER A 42 4.69 5.93 -8.30
C SER A 42 4.32 5.67 -6.84
N PHE A 43 5.03 4.77 -6.15
CA PHE A 43 4.75 4.43 -4.76
C PHE A 43 5.22 5.53 -3.78
N PRO A 44 4.56 5.75 -2.63
CA PRO A 44 4.96 6.74 -1.64
C PRO A 44 6.42 6.63 -1.19
N MET A 45 7.00 7.78 -0.85
CA MET A 45 8.36 7.87 -0.35
C MET A 45 8.46 7.28 1.07
N CYS A 46 9.67 6.84 1.44
CA CYS A 46 9.91 6.33 2.79
C CYS A 46 9.74 7.46 3.82
N TRP A 47 9.02 7.18 4.90
CA TRP A 47 8.81 8.10 6.01
C TRP A 47 10.13 8.43 6.69
N LEU A 48 10.47 9.73 6.75
CA LEU A 48 11.72 10.23 7.33
C LEU A 48 12.98 9.54 6.76
N GLU A 49 12.93 9.13 5.49
CA GLU A 49 14.02 8.38 4.82
C GLU A 49 14.33 7.01 5.45
N ILE A 50 13.50 6.53 6.38
CA ILE A 50 13.66 5.21 7.00
C ILE A 50 13.16 4.16 6.00
N ARG A 51 14.09 3.39 5.44
CA ARG A 51 13.75 2.37 4.43
C ARG A 51 12.69 1.39 4.93
N GLY A 52 11.72 1.12 4.07
CA GLY A 52 10.65 0.16 4.32
C GLY A 52 9.61 0.61 5.35
N HIS A 53 9.57 1.92 5.65
CA HIS A 53 8.58 2.54 6.52
C HIS A 53 7.86 3.63 5.74
N TYR A 54 6.53 3.65 5.81
CA TYR A 54 5.70 4.53 4.99
C TYR A 54 4.58 5.11 5.84
N LEU A 55 4.22 6.38 5.62
CA LEU A 55 3.06 6.96 6.29
C LEU A 55 1.80 6.26 5.81
N ARG A 56 0.98 5.80 6.77
CA ARG A 56 -0.29 5.14 6.47
C ARG A 56 -1.15 5.99 5.55
N ASP A 57 -1.27 7.28 5.84
CA ASP A 57 -2.18 8.15 5.12
C ASP A 57 -1.71 8.37 3.67
N GLU A 58 -0.41 8.50 3.41
CA GLU A 58 0.14 8.58 2.06
C GLU A 58 -0.08 7.30 1.24
N VAL A 59 0.08 6.12 1.88
CA VAL A 59 -0.20 4.83 1.23
C VAL A 59 -1.69 4.69 0.91
N LEU A 60 -2.57 5.11 1.81
CA LEU A 60 -4.01 5.06 1.60
C LEU A 60 -4.47 6.06 0.53
N GLU A 61 -3.93 7.27 0.53
CA GLU A 61 -4.18 8.26 -0.53
C GLU A 61 -3.70 7.73 -1.88
N TRP A 62 -2.51 7.15 -1.93
CA TRP A 62 -2.00 6.51 -3.15
C TRP A 62 -2.93 5.40 -3.65
N LEU A 63 -3.48 4.56 -2.75
CA LEU A 63 -4.46 3.53 -3.10
C LEU A 63 -5.81 4.09 -3.56
N GLU A 64 -6.20 5.26 -3.08
CA GLU A 64 -7.44 5.94 -3.47
C GLU A 64 -7.30 6.70 -4.79
N MET A 65 -6.10 7.23 -5.07
CA MET A 65 -5.76 7.93 -6.32
C MET A 65 -5.44 6.97 -7.46
N SER A 66 -4.83 5.82 -7.14
CA SER A 66 -4.67 4.73 -8.10
C SER A 66 -6.06 4.19 -8.39
N ASN A 67 -6.50 4.25 -9.65
CA ASN A 67 -7.76 3.61 -10.03
C ASN A 67 -7.63 2.13 -9.61
N GLN A 68 -8.58 1.57 -8.85
CA GLN A 68 -8.39 0.24 -8.24
C GLN A 68 -8.03 -0.85 -9.26
N ASP A 69 -8.45 -0.65 -10.51
CA ASP A 69 -8.12 -1.49 -11.66
C ASP A 69 -6.64 -1.35 -12.07
N GLU A 70 -6.06 -0.15 -12.07
CA GLU A 70 -4.64 0.08 -12.37
C GLU A 70 -3.75 -0.51 -11.26
N PHE A 71 -4.15 -0.38 -9.99
CA PHE A 71 -3.46 -1.05 -8.88
C PHE A 71 -3.53 -2.57 -9.01
N ARG A 72 -4.71 -3.11 -9.36
CA ARG A 72 -4.90 -4.55 -9.59
C ARG A 72 -4.12 -5.07 -10.79
N GLU A 73 -4.16 -4.38 -11.93
CA GLU A 73 -3.39 -4.72 -13.12
C GLU A 73 -1.89 -4.67 -12.82
N ASN A 74 -1.41 -3.64 -12.14
CA ASN A 74 -0.02 -3.56 -11.71
C ASN A 74 0.32 -4.74 -10.78
N LEU A 75 -0.53 -5.08 -9.81
CA LEU A 75 -0.30 -6.25 -8.96
C LEU A 75 -0.34 -7.57 -9.73
N GLU A 76 -1.24 -7.75 -10.69
CA GLU A 76 -1.32 -8.94 -11.53
C GLU A 76 -0.09 -9.08 -12.43
N LEU A 77 0.35 -8.00 -13.07
CA LEU A 77 1.58 -7.93 -13.86
C LEU A 77 2.82 -8.25 -13.01
N LEU A 78 2.82 -7.83 -11.74
CA LEU A 78 3.90 -8.12 -10.80
C LEU A 78 3.87 -9.56 -10.23
N ARG A 79 2.74 -10.27 -10.36
CA ARG A 79 2.58 -11.68 -9.92
C ARG A 79 2.82 -12.69 -11.04
N SER A 80 2.63 -12.30 -12.30
CA SER A 80 2.73 -13.16 -13.50
C SER A 80 4.17 -13.38 -14.03
N LEU A 81 5.16 -12.78 -13.37
CA LEU A 81 6.59 -12.79 -13.74
C LEU A 81 7.43 -13.30 -12.58
#